data_AF-A0A812HF87-F1
#
_entry.id   AF-A0A812HF87-F1
#
_cell.length_a   1.000
_cell.length_b   1.000
_cell.length_c   1.000
_cell.angle_alpha   90.00
_cell.angle_beta   90.00
_cell.angle_gamma   90.00
#
_symmetry.space_group_name_H-M   'P 1'
#
loop_
_entity.id
_entity.type
_entity.pdbx_description
1 polymer ?
#
loop_
_entity_poly.entity_id
_entity_poly.type
_entity_poly.pdbx_seq_one_letter_code
_entity_poly.pdbx_strand_id
1 'polypeptide(L)'
;MNETTNQNTQKSNYTLSQYERAMSSEMIALFTQTFSDSEGEAEGKTIGLLVGDLLTTTSEPELKGFVAKQGERLIAGVLFTPLRFENGEVGYLLSPMATWFPTGDGSAVQSASYFKLSTWLVGTITCR
;
A
#
# COMPACT_ATOMS: atom_id res chain seq x y z
N MET A 1 42.80 -12.94 6.32
CA MET A 1 41.86 -14.04 6.10
C MET A 1 40.91 -14.01 7.28
N ASN A 2 39.62 -13.75 7.20
CA ASN A 2 38.68 -13.64 6.08
C ASN A 2 37.34 -13.12 6.64
N GLU A 3 36.71 -12.28 5.83
CA GLU A 3 35.25 -12.14 5.66
C GLU A 3 34.41 -11.46 6.76
N THR A 4 34.37 -10.14 6.58
CA THR A 4 33.24 -9.23 6.73
C THR A 4 31.88 -9.87 6.43
N THR A 5 30.89 -9.68 7.31
CA THR A 5 29.49 -9.57 6.88
C THR A 5 28.83 -8.45 7.66
N ASN A 6 29.13 -7.21 7.25
CA ASN A 6 28.32 -6.05 7.60
C ASN A 6 26.98 -6.17 6.85
N GLN A 7 26.01 -6.84 7.47
CA GLN A 7 24.60 -6.63 7.14
C GLN A 7 24.23 -5.23 7.64
N ASN A 8 24.68 -4.21 6.91
CA ASN A 8 24.26 -2.84 7.12
C ASN A 8 22.85 -2.73 6.56
N THR A 9 21.88 -3.28 7.29
CA THR A 9 20.47 -3.12 6.97
C THR A 9 20.18 -1.64 7.12
N GLN A 10 20.18 -0.90 6.01
CA GLN A 10 19.61 0.44 5.99
C GLN A 10 18.17 0.31 6.49
N LYS A 11 17.98 0.61 7.77
CA LYS A 11 16.67 0.70 8.38
C LYS A 11 16.03 1.94 7.78
N SER A 12 15.31 1.76 6.68
CA SER A 12 14.53 2.81 6.06
C SER A 12 13.64 3.41 7.15
N ASN A 13 13.85 4.67 7.51
CA ASN A 13 13.04 5.34 8.51
C ASN A 13 11.66 5.60 7.90
N TYR A 14 10.68 4.76 8.23
CA TYR A 14 9.29 4.95 7.83
C TYR A 14 8.38 4.99 9.06
N THR A 15 7.32 5.76 8.95
CA THR A 15 6.27 5.88 9.97
C THR A 15 4.99 5.27 9.42
N LEU A 16 4.35 4.45 10.25
CA LEU A 16 3.04 3.89 9.96
C LEU A 16 1.98 4.71 10.66
N SER A 17 0.92 5.05 9.94
CA SER A 17 -0.25 5.73 10.52
C SER A 17 -1.53 5.21 9.90
N GLN A 18 -2.65 5.49 10.56
CA GLN A 18 -3.95 5.35 9.92
C GLN A 18 -4.05 6.35 8.75
N TYR A 19 -4.84 5.95 7.76
CA TYR A 19 -5.24 6.86 6.71
C TYR A 19 -6.18 7.93 7.28
N GLU A 20 -5.98 9.18 6.84
CA GLU A 20 -6.88 10.30 7.11
C GLU A 20 -7.36 10.88 5.79
N ARG A 21 -8.60 11.39 5.76
CA ARG A 21 -9.20 11.96 4.54
C ARG A 21 -8.36 13.09 3.94
N ALA A 22 -7.60 13.83 4.76
CA ALA A 22 -6.65 14.85 4.29
C ALA A 22 -5.58 14.29 3.33
N MET A 23 -5.28 12.99 3.40
CA MET A 23 -4.30 12.29 2.57
C MET A 23 -4.91 11.72 1.27
N SER A 24 -6.20 11.96 0.97
CA SER A 24 -6.90 11.35 -0.17
C SER A 24 -6.13 11.52 -1.48
N SER A 25 -5.66 12.74 -1.76
CA SER A 25 -4.94 13.04 -3.00
C SER A 25 -3.60 12.31 -3.09
N GLU A 26 -2.84 12.23 -1.99
CA GLU A 26 -1.59 11.47 -1.93
C GLU A 26 -1.84 9.98 -2.12
N MET A 27 -2.93 9.46 -1.55
CA MET A 27 -3.29 8.06 -1.68
C MET A 27 -3.69 7.74 -3.12
N ILE A 28 -4.57 8.51 -3.75
CA ILE A 28 -4.95 8.33 -5.16
C ILE A 28 -3.72 8.39 -6.07
N ALA A 29 -2.81 9.33 -5.84
CA ALA A 29 -1.58 9.46 -6.62
C ALA A 29 -0.66 8.24 -6.45
N LEU A 30 -0.50 7.72 -5.21
CA LEU A 30 0.27 6.51 -4.95
C LEU A 30 -0.27 5.34 -5.79
N PHE A 31 -1.57 5.07 -5.68
CA PHE A 31 -2.20 3.97 -6.39
C PHE A 31 -2.12 4.13 -7.91
N THR A 32 -2.39 5.34 -8.40
CA THR A 32 -2.29 5.64 -9.83
C THR A 32 -0.88 5.37 -10.34
N GLN A 33 0.15 5.85 -9.64
CA GLN A 33 1.54 5.67 -10.07
C GLN A 33 1.97 4.20 -9.99
N THR A 34 1.72 3.52 -8.87
CA THR A 34 2.11 2.11 -8.69
C THR A 34 1.52 1.21 -9.77
N PHE A 35 0.24 1.38 -10.09
CA PHE A 35 -0.42 0.57 -11.11
C PHE A 35 -0.08 1.04 -12.53
N SER A 36 0.23 2.32 -12.74
CA SER A 36 0.80 2.80 -14.02
C SER A 36 2.16 2.16 -14.32
N ASP A 37 3.03 2.08 -13.31
CA ASP A 37 4.37 1.52 -13.45
C ASP A 37 4.34 -0.01 -13.67
N SER A 38 3.35 -0.70 -13.10
CA SER A 38 3.21 -2.16 -13.18
C SER A 38 2.42 -2.65 -14.40
N GLU A 39 1.33 -1.96 -14.74
CA GLU A 39 0.30 -2.46 -15.69
C GLU A 39 -0.02 -1.45 -16.80
N GLY A 40 0.57 -0.25 -16.75
CA GLY A 40 0.41 0.80 -17.75
C GLY A 40 -0.55 1.91 -17.32
N GLU A 41 -0.40 3.07 -17.96
CA GLU A 41 -1.10 4.33 -17.59
C GLU A 41 -2.63 4.20 -17.53
N ALA A 42 -3.22 3.42 -18.45
CA ALA A 42 -4.67 3.20 -18.49
C ALA A 42 -5.17 2.46 -17.25
N GLU A 43 -4.43 1.44 -16.80
CA GLU A 43 -4.77 0.67 -15.60
C GLU A 43 -4.54 1.52 -14.35
N GLY A 44 -3.40 2.21 -14.29
CA GLY A 44 -3.12 3.15 -13.20
C GLY A 44 -4.21 4.19 -13.02
N LYS A 45 -4.71 4.79 -14.10
CA LYS A 45 -5.84 5.73 -14.04
C LYS A 45 -7.13 5.06 -13.53
N THR A 46 -7.41 3.84 -13.98
CA THR A 46 -8.60 3.08 -13.57
C THR A 46 -8.57 2.78 -12.07
N ILE A 47 -7.44 2.31 -11.55
CA ILE A 47 -7.26 2.05 -10.12
C ILE A 47 -7.26 3.34 -9.31
N GLY A 48 -6.67 4.43 -9.83
CA GLY A 48 -6.73 5.75 -9.21
C GLY A 48 -8.16 6.25 -9.01
N LEU A 49 -9.02 6.09 -10.02
CA LEU A 49 -10.44 6.42 -9.94
C LEU A 49 -11.17 5.53 -8.92
N LEU A 50 -10.94 4.22 -8.96
CA LEU A 50 -11.53 3.29 -7.98
C LEU A 50 -11.17 3.69 -6.55
N VAL A 51 -9.91 4.02 -6.27
CA VAL A 51 -9.47 4.49 -4.95
C VAL A 51 -10.18 5.78 -4.59
N GLY A 52 -10.27 6.74 -5.51
CA GLY A 52 -11.02 7.98 -5.31
C GLY A 52 -12.48 7.73 -4.93
N ASP A 53 -13.15 6.81 -5.64
CA ASP A 53 -14.52 6.42 -5.35
C ASP A 53 -14.62 5.79 -3.97
N LEU A 54 -13.76 4.82 -3.64
CA LEU A 54 -13.75 4.17 -2.31
C LEU A 54 -13.57 5.18 -1.17
N LEU A 55 -12.67 6.15 -1.32
CA LEU A 55 -12.41 7.17 -0.31
C LEU A 55 -13.56 8.18 -0.16
N THR A 56 -14.34 8.40 -1.22
CA THR A 56 -15.44 9.38 -1.22
C THR A 56 -16.79 8.76 -0.84
N THR A 57 -17.07 7.53 -1.28
CA THR A 57 -18.36 6.86 -1.08
C THR A 57 -18.41 6.02 0.18
N THR A 58 -17.26 5.61 0.74
CA THR A 58 -17.23 4.84 1.98
C THR A 58 -17.29 5.77 3.19
N SER A 59 -18.17 5.46 4.14
CA SER A 59 -18.30 6.21 5.38
C SER A 59 -17.03 6.08 6.23
N GLU A 60 -16.66 7.13 6.97
CA GLU A 60 -15.44 7.14 7.80
C GLU A 60 -15.35 5.98 8.83
N PRO A 61 -16.45 5.55 9.49
CA PRO A 61 -16.39 4.41 10.40
C PRO A 61 -16.08 3.07 9.71
N GLU A 62 -16.39 2.96 8.41
CA GLU A 62 -16.23 1.72 7.65
C GLU A 62 -14.95 1.72 6.81
N LEU A 63 -14.44 2.89 6.45
CA LEU A 63 -13.20 3.03 5.70
C LEU A 63 -12.00 2.82 6.62
N LYS A 64 -11.37 1.65 6.52
CA LYS A 64 -10.16 1.32 7.25
C LYS A 64 -8.98 1.40 6.29
N GLY A 65 -8.10 2.38 6.47
CA GLY A 65 -6.91 2.54 5.65
C GLY A 65 -5.66 2.70 6.51
N PHE A 66 -4.53 2.23 5.99
CA PHE A 66 -3.23 2.40 6.61
C PHE A 66 -2.21 2.86 5.58
N VAL A 67 -1.32 3.73 6.02
CA VAL A 67 -0.28 4.32 5.18
C VAL A 67 1.08 4.18 5.82
N ALA A 68 2.10 4.05 5.00
CA ALA A 68 3.48 4.20 5.40
C ALA A 68 4.05 5.46 4.75
N LYS A 69 4.68 6.33 5.55
CA LYS A 69 5.39 7.50 5.08
C LYS A 69 6.88 7.39 5.32
N GLN A 70 7.69 7.85 4.38
CA GLN A 70 9.11 8.10 4.58
C GLN A 70 9.34 9.61 4.51
N GLY A 71 9.60 10.23 5.66
CA GLY A 71 9.46 11.68 5.79
C GLY A 71 8.01 12.09 5.51
N GLU A 72 7.83 13.06 4.61
CA GLU A 72 6.50 13.53 4.20
C GLU A 72 5.86 12.69 3.08
N ARG A 73 6.64 11.81 2.41
CA ARG A 73 6.16 11.09 1.24
C ARG A 73 5.45 9.80 1.63
N LEU A 74 4.25 9.60 1.11
CA LEU A 74 3.52 8.35 1.19
C LEU A 74 4.18 7.30 0.27
N ILE A 75 4.71 6.23 0.87
CA ILE A 75 5.44 5.15 0.17
C ILE A 75 4.65 3.84 0.11
N ALA A 76 3.61 3.69 0.93
CA ALA A 76 2.73 2.53 0.90
C ALA A 76 1.32 2.91 1.38
N GLY A 77 0.32 2.22 0.84
CA GLY A 77 -1.07 2.40 1.19
C GLY A 77 -1.83 1.10 1.05
N VAL A 78 -2.71 0.82 2.00
CA VAL A 78 -3.68 -0.27 1.93
C VAL A 78 -5.04 0.22 2.39
N LEU A 79 -6.08 -0.19 1.68
CA LEU A 79 -7.46 0.02 2.05
C LEU A 79 -8.13 -1.32 2.40
N PHE A 80 -9.02 -1.27 3.38
CA PHE A 80 -9.92 -2.33 3.73
C PHE A 80 -11.34 -1.88 3.42
N THR A 81 -11.99 -2.59 2.50
CA THR A 81 -13.33 -2.27 2.03
C THR A 81 -14.33 -3.29 2.56
N PRO A 82 -15.53 -2.87 3.01
CA PRO A 82 -16.51 -3.80 3.54
C PRO A 82 -17.05 -4.72 2.43
N LEU A 83 -17.09 -6.02 2.71
CA LEU A 83 -17.73 -7.04 1.89
C LEU A 83 -18.94 -7.58 2.65
N ARG A 84 -20.14 -7.32 2.14
CA ARG A 84 -21.39 -7.75 2.77
C ARG A 84 -21.89 -9.03 2.12
N PHE A 85 -22.20 -10.03 2.93
CA PHE A 85 -22.77 -11.31 2.49
C PHE A 85 -24.29 -11.30 2.63
N GLU A 86 -24.97 -12.12 1.83
CA GLU A 86 -26.44 -12.22 1.81
C GLU A 86 -27.03 -12.68 3.16
N ASN A 87 -26.24 -13.40 3.96
CA ASN A 87 -26.61 -13.84 5.31
C ASN A 87 -26.48 -12.74 6.38
N GLY A 88 -26.08 -11.52 5.99
CA GLY A 88 -25.91 -10.37 6.89
C GLY A 88 -24.53 -10.23 7.53
N GLU A 89 -23.60 -11.17 7.26
CA GLU A 89 -22.22 -11.05 7.73
C GLU A 89 -21.46 -9.96 6.95
N VAL A 90 -20.51 -9.31 7.62
CA VAL A 90 -19.65 -8.28 7.02
C VAL A 90 -18.20 -8.70 7.20
N GLY A 91 -17.55 -9.03 6.08
CA GLY A 91 -16.11 -9.18 5.98
C GLY A 91 -15.45 -7.87 5.55
N TYR A 92 -14.12 -7.85 5.55
CA TYR A 92 -13.34 -6.77 4.95
C TYR A 92 -12.37 -7.35 3.92
N LEU A 93 -12.37 -6.78 2.73
CA LEU A 93 -11.38 -7.10 1.70
C LEU A 93 -10.17 -6.20 1.88
N LEU A 94 -8.98 -6.80 1.95
CA LEU A 94 -7.71 -6.10 1.89
C LEU A 94 -7.44 -5.72 0.42
N SER A 95 -8.11 -4.66 -0.03
CA SER A 95 -8.00 -4.18 -1.39
C SER A 95 -8.52 -2.75 -1.50
N PRO A 96 -7.84 -1.88 -2.27
CA PRO A 96 -6.56 -2.12 -2.97
C PRO A 96 -5.33 -1.90 -2.08
N MET A 97 -4.17 -2.42 -2.50
CA MET A 97 -2.86 -2.14 -1.90
C MET A 97 -1.86 -1.62 -2.94
N ALA A 98 -1.08 -0.60 -2.58
CA ALA A 98 0.00 -0.07 -3.40
C ALA A 98 1.25 0.23 -2.59
N THR A 99 2.40 0.09 -3.23
CA THR A 99 3.68 0.57 -2.73
C THR A 99 4.44 1.29 -3.80
N TRP A 100 5.05 2.38 -3.40
CA TRP A 100 6.04 3.08 -4.15
C TRP A 100 7.41 2.77 -3.54
N PHE A 101 8.30 2.20 -4.34
CA PHE A 101 9.68 2.03 -3.98
C PHE A 101 10.52 2.97 -4.85
N PRO A 102 11.45 3.76 -4.27
CA PRO A 102 12.38 4.52 -5.08
C PRO A 102 13.18 3.52 -5.92
N THR A 103 13.02 3.58 -7.24
CA THR A 103 13.83 2.78 -8.15
C THR A 103 15.26 3.27 -8.02
N GLY A 104 16.06 2.57 -7.20
CA GLY A 104 17.49 2.53 -7.43
C GLY A 104 17.71 2.04 -8.86
N ASP A 105 18.67 2.63 -9.54
CA ASP A 105 19.21 2.26 -10.85
C ASP A 105 19.36 0.74 -11.08
N GLY A 106 18.27 0.03 -11.36
CA GLY A 106 18.31 -1.42 -11.53
C GLY A 106 16.94 -2.07 -11.64
N SER A 107 16.62 -2.48 -12.85
CA SER A 107 15.39 -3.10 -13.35
C SER A 107 14.98 -4.46 -12.75
N ALA A 108 15.36 -4.77 -11.49
CA ALA A 108 15.10 -6.08 -10.86
C ALA A 108 14.31 -6.01 -9.53
N VAL A 109 13.96 -4.81 -9.04
CA VAL A 109 13.43 -4.63 -7.67
C VAL A 109 11.89 -4.70 -7.59
N GLN A 110 11.19 -4.62 -8.72
CA GLN A 110 9.72 -4.58 -8.74
C GLN A 110 9.10 -5.93 -8.32
N SER A 111 9.52 -7.05 -8.92
CA SER A 111 8.93 -8.37 -8.65
C SER A 111 9.25 -8.90 -7.25
N ALA A 112 10.38 -8.51 -6.67
CA ALA A 112 10.78 -8.92 -5.31
C ALA A 112 10.05 -8.14 -4.21
N SER A 113 9.56 -6.91 -4.49
CA SER A 113 8.88 -6.06 -3.50
C SER A 113 7.45 -6.51 -3.24
N TYR A 114 6.70 -6.90 -4.28
CA TYR A 114 5.38 -7.52 -4.12
C TYR A 114 5.44 -8.80 -3.25
N PHE A 115 6.50 -9.61 -3.40
CA PHE A 115 6.67 -10.86 -2.65
C PHE A 115 7.11 -10.64 -1.18
N LYS A 116 7.91 -9.60 -0.91
CA LYS A 116 8.33 -9.26 0.46
C LYS A 116 7.23 -8.59 1.27
N LEU A 117 6.35 -7.83 0.62
CA LEU A 117 5.29 -7.10 1.30
C LEU A 117 4.10 -7.98 1.67
N SER A 118 3.75 -8.96 0.82
CA SER A 118 2.74 -9.97 1.16
C SER A 118 3.15 -10.77 2.42
N THR A 119 4.43 -11.11 2.53
CA THR A 119 5.00 -11.76 3.73
C THR A 119 4.90 -10.88 4.99
N TRP A 120 5.08 -9.55 4.89
CA TRP A 120 4.98 -8.64 6.04
C TRP A 120 3.53 -8.36 6.48
N LEU A 121 2.60 -8.29 5.52
CA LEU A 121 1.19 -8.08 5.79
C LEU A 121 0.54 -9.25 6.55
N VAL A 122 0.90 -10.48 6.19
CA VAL A 122 0.50 -11.67 6.96
C VAL A 122 1.09 -11.62 8.38
N GLY A 123 2.32 -11.15 8.57
CA GLY A 123 2.91 -11.03 9.91
C GLY A 123 2.25 -9.98 10.82
N THR A 124 1.72 -8.89 10.24
CA THR A 124 1.21 -7.75 11.02
C THR A 124 -0.28 -7.87 11.33
N ILE A 125 -1.08 -8.49 10.46
CA ILE A 125 -2.51 -8.71 10.69
C ILE A 125 -2.76 -9.89 11.65
N THR A 126 -1.86 -10.87 11.70
CA THR A 126 -2.02 -12.05 12.57
C THR A 126 -1.54 -11.83 14.02
N CYS A 127 -0.93 -10.67 14.31
CA CYS A 127 -0.54 -10.25 15.66
C CYS A 127 -1.56 -9.25 16.23
N ARG A 128 -2.81 -9.69 16.40
CA ARG A 128 -3.71 -9.16 17.43
C ARG A 128 -4.81 -10.13 17.78
#